data_AF-A0A9P5HP41-F1
#
_entry.id   AF-A0A9P5HP41-F1
#
_cell.length_a   1.000
_cell.length_b   1.000
_cell.length_c   1.000
_cell.angle_alpha   90.00
_cell.angle_beta   90.00
_cell.angle_gamma   90.00
#
_symmetry.space_group_name_H-M   'P 1'
#
loop_
_entity.id
_entity.type
_entity.pdbx_description
1 polymer ?
#
loop_
_entity_poly.entity_id
_entity_poly.type
_entity_poly.pdbx_seq_one_letter_code
_entity_poly.pdbx_strand_id
1 'polypeptide(L)'
;MKLSILSSFLVLGLPLTDAWHIKLYDKERYKVKIHDRGGTLGQPCKNLGKYVNKAQSMHWDARNLVTVCKIRLYDSGDCSGTPLGDSNYASWNLPAFSSKAKNKVNSYKINCRSN
;
A
#
# COMPACT_ATOMS: atom_id res chain seq x y z
N MET A 1 20.21 -33.65 43.83
CA MET A 1 20.33 -32.46 42.96
C MET A 1 19.65 -32.79 41.63
N LYS A 2 18.44 -32.29 41.35
CA LYS A 2 17.70 -32.56 40.11
C LYS A 2 17.74 -31.29 39.24
N LEU A 3 18.60 -31.26 38.22
CA LEU A 3 18.53 -30.26 37.16
C LEU A 3 17.41 -30.67 36.19
N SER A 4 16.31 -29.92 36.17
CA SER A 4 15.34 -30.00 35.08
C SER A 4 15.64 -28.85 34.12
N ILE A 5 15.94 -29.22 32.87
CA ILE A 5 16.35 -28.34 31.78
C ILE A 5 15.10 -27.59 31.30
N LEU A 6 15.12 -26.25 31.42
CA LEU A 6 14.13 -25.36 30.81
C LEU A 6 14.33 -25.36 29.29
N SER A 7 13.43 -26.02 28.56
CA SER A 7 13.36 -25.95 27.11
C SER A 7 12.82 -24.57 26.67
N SER A 8 13.73 -23.65 26.41
CA SER A 8 13.41 -22.36 25.79
C SER A 8 12.98 -22.57 24.33
N PHE A 9 11.69 -22.43 24.05
CA PHE A 9 11.17 -22.28 22.69
C PHE A 9 11.67 -20.96 22.11
N LEU A 10 12.68 -21.04 21.24
CA LEU A 10 13.10 -19.92 20.39
C LEU A 10 12.05 -19.72 19.29
N VAL A 11 11.12 -18.79 19.52
CA VAL A 11 10.25 -18.28 18.45
C VAL A 11 11.11 -17.45 17.52
N LEU A 12 11.51 -18.01 16.38
CA LEU A 12 12.11 -17.27 15.28
C LEU A 12 11.06 -16.29 14.74
N GLY A 13 11.07 -15.06 15.24
CA GLY A 13 10.30 -13.97 14.68
C GLY A 13 10.86 -13.62 13.32
N LEU A 14 10.30 -14.22 12.26
CA LEU A 14 10.59 -13.78 10.89
C LEU A 14 10.22 -12.30 10.79
N PRO A 15 11.10 -11.44 10.25
CA PRO A 15 10.73 -10.06 9.99
C PRO A 15 9.52 -10.08 9.06
N LEU A 16 8.40 -9.53 9.54
CA LEU A 16 7.19 -9.38 8.72
C LEU A 16 7.54 -8.40 7.60
N THR A 17 7.93 -8.93 6.45
CA THR A 17 8.14 -8.11 5.25
C THR A 17 6.81 -7.48 4.86
N ASP A 18 6.87 -6.24 4.40
CA ASP A 18 5.69 -5.49 3.98
C ASP A 18 4.87 -6.32 2.96
N ALA A 19 3.60 -6.57 3.29
CA ALA A 19 2.66 -7.23 2.39
C ALA A 19 2.26 -6.31 1.23
N TRP A 20 2.39 -5.01 1.44
CA TRP A 20 2.18 -4.01 0.43
C TRP A 20 3.07 -2.79 0.63
N HIS A 21 3.32 -2.10 -0.48
CA HIS A 21 4.06 -0.85 -0.47
C HIS A 21 3.50 0.11 -1.53
N ILE A 22 3.24 1.37 -1.16
CA ILE A 22 2.77 2.41 -2.07
C ILE A 22 3.75 3.58 -2.08
N LYS A 23 4.16 3.99 -3.28
CA LYS A 23 4.84 5.26 -3.52
C LYS A 23 4.02 6.10 -4.50
N LEU A 24 3.69 7.34 -4.15
CA LEU A 24 3.08 8.31 -5.05
C LEU A 24 4.06 9.42 -5.37
N TYR A 25 3.96 9.92 -6.59
CA TYR A 25 4.88 10.88 -7.18
C TYR A 25 4.09 12.03 -7.80
N ASP A 26 4.54 13.26 -7.59
CA ASP A 26 3.92 14.49 -8.12
C ASP A 26 4.18 14.67 -9.63
N LYS A 27 5.12 13.91 -10.18
CA LYS A 27 5.43 13.92 -11.61
C LYS A 27 5.37 12.52 -12.18
N GLU A 28 5.11 12.45 -13.48
CA GLU A 28 5.21 11.21 -14.24
C GLU A 28 6.63 10.63 -14.19
N ARG A 29 6.73 9.33 -14.50
CA ARG A 29 7.95 8.53 -14.49
C ARG A 29 8.64 8.55 -13.13
N TYR A 30 7.83 8.49 -12.06
CA TYR A 30 8.27 8.31 -10.68
C TYR A 30 9.20 9.42 -10.16
N LYS A 31 8.93 10.66 -10.59
CA LYS A 31 9.70 11.84 -10.19
C LYS A 31 9.00 12.60 -9.07
N VAL A 32 9.77 13.13 -8.11
CA VAL A 32 9.28 13.90 -6.95
C VAL A 32 8.31 13.07 -6.10
N LYS A 33 8.88 12.22 -5.23
CA LYS A 33 8.10 11.38 -4.31
C LYS A 33 7.39 12.26 -3.28
N ILE A 34 6.08 12.05 -3.12
CA ILE A 34 5.23 12.82 -2.20
C ILE A 34 4.59 11.94 -1.12
N HIS A 35 4.47 10.63 -1.36
CA HIS A 35 3.91 9.69 -0.40
C HIS A 35 4.67 8.38 -0.51
N ASP A 36 5.01 7.78 0.63
CA ASP A 36 5.77 6.54 0.70
C ASP A 36 5.37 5.77 1.96
N ARG A 37 4.71 4.62 1.81
CA ARG A 37 4.20 3.82 2.92
C ARG A 37 4.18 2.33 2.61
N GLY A 38 4.51 1.53 3.61
CA GLY A 38 4.30 0.09 3.62
C GLY A 38 3.37 -0.37 4.74
N GLY A 39 3.00 -1.65 4.67
CA GLY A 39 2.31 -2.33 5.75
C GLY A 39 2.14 -3.83 5.49
N THR A 40 1.82 -4.55 6.56
CA THR A 40 1.67 -6.01 6.57
C THR A 40 0.20 -6.46 6.53
N LEU A 41 -0.73 -5.55 6.85
CA LEU A 41 -2.17 -5.79 6.93
C LEU A 41 -2.95 -4.78 6.08
N GLY A 42 -4.23 -5.06 5.83
CA GLY A 42 -5.13 -4.12 5.18
C GLY A 42 -5.19 -2.79 5.94
N GLN A 43 -5.50 -1.71 5.22
CA GLN A 43 -5.61 -0.39 5.79
C GLN A 43 -7.02 0.16 5.51
N PRO A 44 -7.72 0.70 6.53
CA PRO A 44 -8.92 1.51 6.29
C PRO A 44 -8.56 2.73 5.43
N CYS A 45 -9.56 3.54 5.10
CA CYS A 45 -9.34 4.69 4.24
C CYS A 45 -8.22 5.60 4.77
N LYS A 46 -7.39 6.08 3.86
CA LYS A 46 -6.32 7.05 4.14
C LYS A 46 -6.40 8.23 3.20
N ASN A 47 -6.58 9.40 3.82
CA ASN A 47 -6.45 10.69 3.15
C ASN A 47 -4.98 11.04 2.91
N LEU A 48 -4.72 11.66 1.76
CA LEU A 48 -3.39 12.14 1.37
C LEU A 48 -3.03 13.49 2.00
N GLY A 49 -3.99 14.20 2.63
CA GLY A 49 -3.75 15.47 3.31
C GLY A 49 -3.17 16.52 2.37
N LYS A 50 -1.98 17.05 2.67
CA LYS A 50 -1.31 18.08 1.83
C LYS A 50 -0.92 17.62 0.41
N TYR A 51 -1.10 16.34 0.09
CA TYR A 51 -0.77 15.73 -1.20
C TYR A 51 -1.99 15.43 -2.08
N VAL A 52 -3.18 15.88 -1.69
CA VAL A 52 -4.39 15.85 -2.53
C VAL A 52 -4.14 16.49 -3.89
N ASN A 53 -4.69 15.89 -4.95
CA ASN A 53 -4.63 16.36 -6.33
C ASN A 53 -3.21 16.55 -6.90
N LYS A 54 -2.18 15.92 -6.30
CA LYS A 54 -0.79 16.03 -6.78
C LYS A 54 -0.29 14.80 -7.52
N ALA A 55 -0.77 13.61 -7.16
CA ALA A 55 -0.17 12.39 -7.67
C ALA A 55 -0.38 12.22 -9.20
N GLN A 56 0.71 11.91 -9.91
CA GLN A 56 0.76 11.71 -11.37
C GLN A 56 1.35 10.34 -11.77
N SER A 57 2.10 9.68 -10.89
CA SER A 57 2.58 8.30 -11.09
C SER A 57 2.66 7.56 -9.76
N MET A 58 2.71 6.22 -9.82
CA MET A 58 2.61 5.36 -8.64
C MET A 58 3.42 4.07 -8.78
N HIS A 59 4.09 3.68 -7.70
CA HIS A 59 4.44 2.28 -7.48
C HIS A 59 3.48 1.67 -6.46
N TRP A 60 2.93 0.51 -6.79
CA TRP A 60 2.15 -0.31 -5.89
C TRP A 60 2.69 -1.73 -5.94
N ASP A 61 3.26 -2.17 -4.82
CA ASP A 61 3.72 -3.53 -4.63
C ASP A 61 2.72 -4.25 -3.71
N ALA A 62 2.24 -5.42 -4.14
CA ALA A 62 1.02 -6.03 -3.62
C ALA A 62 1.21 -7.32 -2.84
N ARG A 63 2.47 -7.75 -2.61
CA ARG A 63 2.75 -9.14 -2.23
C ARG A 63 3.87 -9.27 -1.21
N ASN A 64 3.60 -10.11 -0.21
CA ASN A 64 4.61 -10.96 0.41
C ASN A 64 4.20 -12.44 0.24
N LEU A 65 4.94 -13.37 0.86
CA LEU A 65 4.74 -14.81 0.68
C LEU A 65 3.37 -15.33 1.19
N VAL A 66 2.74 -14.63 2.14
CA VAL A 66 1.57 -15.12 2.88
C VAL A 66 0.32 -14.29 2.66
N THR A 67 0.48 -13.05 2.21
CA THR A 67 -0.58 -12.06 2.09
C THR A 67 -0.50 -11.38 0.73
N VAL A 68 -1.66 -11.26 0.08
CA VAL A 68 -1.84 -10.48 -1.13
C VAL A 68 -2.78 -9.31 -0.85
N CYS A 69 -2.40 -8.13 -1.35
CA CYS A 69 -3.11 -6.90 -1.09
C CYS A 69 -3.54 -6.22 -2.39
N LYS A 70 -4.63 -5.47 -2.33
CA LYS A 70 -5.03 -4.55 -3.38
C LYS A 70 -5.16 -3.15 -2.84
N ILE A 71 -4.88 -2.17 -3.70
CA ILE A 71 -5.18 -0.77 -3.47
C ILE A 71 -6.35 -0.33 -4.33
N ARG A 72 -7.21 0.53 -3.78
CA ARG A 72 -8.20 1.29 -4.55
C ARG A 72 -8.02 2.78 -4.28
N LEU A 73 -7.95 3.57 -5.35
CA LEU A 73 -7.75 5.02 -5.32
C LEU A 73 -9.09 5.75 -5.51
N TYR A 74 -9.26 6.90 -4.88
CA TYR A 74 -10.47 7.73 -4.95
C TYR A 74 -10.16 9.20 -5.22
N ASP A 75 -11.12 9.87 -5.86
CA ASP A 75 -11.04 11.29 -6.19
C ASP A 75 -11.44 12.26 -5.07
N SER A 76 -11.95 11.75 -3.95
CA SER A 76 -12.31 12.54 -2.76
C SER A 76 -11.56 12.10 -1.52
N GLY A 77 -11.70 12.85 -0.44
CA GLY A 77 -11.36 12.39 0.91
C GLY A 77 -12.25 11.25 1.38
N ASP A 78 -11.81 10.57 2.43
CA ASP A 78 -12.52 9.54 3.18
C ASP A 78 -13.05 8.36 2.35
N CYS A 79 -12.47 8.18 1.15
CA CYS A 79 -12.80 7.10 0.22
C CYS A 79 -14.29 7.08 -0.16
N SER A 80 -14.96 8.24 -0.10
CA SER A 80 -16.39 8.40 -0.36
C SER A 80 -16.73 8.73 -1.82
N GLY A 81 -15.72 9.08 -2.62
CA GLY A 81 -15.87 9.57 -3.98
C GLY A 81 -15.81 8.49 -5.04
N THR A 82 -15.58 8.93 -6.28
CA THR A 82 -15.50 8.04 -7.43
C THR A 82 -14.21 7.21 -7.37
N PRO A 83 -14.29 5.89 -7.52
CA PRO A 83 -13.10 5.06 -7.68
C PRO A 83 -12.34 5.44 -8.97
N LEU A 84 -11.04 5.73 -8.83
CA LEU A 84 -10.15 6.05 -9.96
C LEU A 84 -9.43 4.82 -10.53
N GLY A 85 -9.35 3.75 -9.74
CA GLY A 85 -8.74 2.48 -10.15
C GLY A 85 -8.54 1.53 -8.98
N ASP A 86 -8.32 0.26 -9.30
CA ASP A 86 -8.10 -0.85 -8.36
C ASP A 86 -7.00 -1.76 -8.92
N SER A 87 -6.08 -2.21 -8.08
CA SER A 87 -4.95 -3.05 -8.51
C SER A 87 -5.27 -4.54 -8.67
N ASN A 88 -6.49 -4.98 -8.34
CA ASN A 88 -6.96 -6.36 -8.48
C ASN A 88 -6.03 -7.42 -7.85
N TYR A 89 -5.47 -7.13 -6.67
CA TYR A 89 -4.54 -8.03 -5.95
C TYR A 89 -3.24 -8.34 -6.70
N ALA A 90 -2.82 -7.43 -7.59
CA ALA A 90 -1.53 -7.46 -8.26
C ALA A 90 -0.75 -6.18 -8.00
N SER A 91 0.56 -6.26 -8.18
CA SER A 91 1.41 -5.06 -8.21
C SER A 91 1.00 -4.21 -9.41
N TRP A 92 1.01 -2.89 -9.23
CA TRP A 92 0.46 -1.95 -10.19
C TRP A 92 1.35 -0.72 -10.29
N ASN A 93 2.31 -0.80 -11.21
CA ASN A 93 3.28 0.26 -11.44
C ASN A 93 2.83 1.12 -12.62
N LEU A 94 2.51 2.37 -12.32
CA LEU A 94 1.97 3.33 -13.26
C LEU A 94 2.99 4.45 -13.49
N PRO A 95 3.74 4.42 -14.61
CA PRO A 95 4.66 5.51 -14.93
C PRO A 95 3.91 6.82 -15.22
N ALA A 96 2.63 6.74 -15.58
CA ALA A 96 1.72 7.87 -15.62
C ALA A 96 0.31 7.38 -15.27
N PHE A 97 -0.43 8.17 -14.50
CA PHE A 97 -1.87 7.95 -14.35
C PHE A 97 -2.60 8.27 -15.65
N SER A 98 -3.77 7.66 -15.84
CA SER A 98 -4.69 8.03 -16.90
C SER A 98 -5.12 9.49 -16.76
N SER A 99 -5.61 10.09 -17.84
CA SER A 99 -6.19 11.45 -17.82
C SER A 99 -7.34 11.60 -16.81
N LYS A 100 -8.03 10.51 -16.47
CA LYS A 100 -9.09 10.48 -15.47
C LYS A 100 -8.58 10.53 -14.03
N ALA A 101 -7.36 10.05 -13.76
CA ALA A 101 -6.82 9.91 -12.40
C ALA A 101 -5.67 10.88 -12.08
N LYS A 102 -4.95 11.37 -13.10
CA LYS A 102 -3.85 12.32 -12.94
C LYS A 102 -4.30 13.57 -12.17
N ASN A 103 -3.56 13.94 -11.12
CA ASN A 103 -3.85 15.08 -10.25
C ASN A 103 -5.23 15.04 -9.59
N LYS A 104 -5.82 13.85 -9.41
CA LYS A 104 -7.15 13.70 -8.80
C LYS A 104 -7.18 12.76 -7.61
N VAL A 105 -6.14 11.98 -7.37
CA VAL A 105 -6.10 11.04 -6.24
C VAL A 105 -6.03 11.82 -4.93
N ASN A 106 -7.01 11.58 -4.05
CA ASN A 106 -7.15 12.28 -2.77
C ASN A 106 -7.17 11.34 -1.56
N SER A 107 -7.63 10.11 -1.75
CA SER A 107 -7.58 9.06 -0.74
C SER A 107 -7.43 7.69 -1.36
N TYR A 108 -7.06 6.71 -0.54
CA TYR A 108 -6.97 5.31 -0.94
C TYR A 108 -7.33 4.39 0.22
N LYS A 109 -7.72 3.16 -0.10
CA LYS A 109 -7.87 2.07 0.87
C LYS A 109 -7.13 0.83 0.41
N ILE A 110 -6.74 0.00 1.37
CA ILE A 110 -5.98 -1.22 1.11
C ILE A 110 -6.72 -2.41 1.70
N ASN A 111 -7.00 -3.39 0.87
CA ASN A 111 -7.64 -4.63 1.29
C ASN A 111 -6.64 -5.76 1.09
N CYS A 112 -6.32 -6.47 2.16
CA CYS A 112 -5.43 -7.63 2.12
C CYS A 112 -6.21 -8.91 2.43
N ARG A 113 -5.73 -10.03 1.92
CA ARG A 113 -6.21 -11.38 2.25
C ARG A 113 -5.02 -12.33 2.25
N SER A 114 -5.17 -13.44 2.97
CA SER A 114 -4.24 -14.56 2.85
C SER A 114 -4.18 -15.03 1.40
N ASN A 115 -2.97 -15.31 0.92
CA ASN A 115 -2.74 -15.82 -0.43
C ASN A 115 -3.19 -17.27 -0.57
#